data_AF-A0A6I4ZZA6-F1
#
_entry.id   AF-A0A6I4ZZA6-F1
#
_cell.length_a   1.000
_cell.length_b   1.000
_cell.length_c   1.000
_cell.angle_alpha   90.00
_cell.angle_beta   90.00
_cell.angle_gamma   90.00
#
_symmetry.space_group_name_H-M   'P 1'
#
loop_
_entity.id
_entity.type
_entity.pdbx_description
1 polymer ?
#
loop_
_entity_poly.entity_id
_entity_poly.type
_entity_poly.pdbx_seq_one_letter_code
_entity_poly.pdbx_strand_id
1 'polypeptide(L)'
;MNRINRESLFHIFNDEVVAKSFIDTYFDLNKAKAMLTIDECLDLSESYGVPSVALSATNKQKYKYKVYIHIIEKEHLSSDYHGLWGSIMLESMNRAKKYNPMEPVVHLVIANHEWIDQRIFDTSFKIENPNTSRYLPANLVEVQVIELPKMREKFDIMRPSTIVKTPMYRWYVFLDNETEKPLLREVVNKDDAIFKANDLCKGFL
;
A
#
# COMPACT_ATOMS: atom_id res chain seq x y z
N MET A 1 -6.83 -19.71 4.28
CA MET A 1 -5.72 -19.61 3.30
C MET A 1 -5.70 -18.17 2.83
N ASN A 2 -4.68 -17.40 3.20
CA ASN A 2 -4.57 -16.00 2.80
C ASN A 2 -4.41 -15.93 1.28
N ARG A 3 -5.29 -15.20 0.60
CA ARG A 3 -5.27 -15.00 -0.86
C ARG A 3 -3.98 -14.27 -1.23
N ILE A 4 -3.69 -13.17 -0.53
CA ILE A 4 -2.44 -12.42 -0.70
C ILE A 4 -1.36 -13.01 0.23
N ASN A 5 -0.36 -13.65 -0.38
CA ASN A 5 0.86 -14.11 0.29
C ASN A 5 2.10 -13.45 -0.36
N ARG A 6 3.31 -13.80 0.09
CA ARG A 6 4.58 -13.28 -0.47
C ARG A 6 4.65 -13.38 -2.00
N GLU A 7 4.40 -14.56 -2.55
CA GLU A 7 4.49 -14.81 -4.00
C GLU A 7 3.44 -14.00 -4.76
N SER A 8 2.18 -14.04 -4.30
CA SER A 8 1.08 -13.28 -4.90
C SER A 8 1.38 -11.78 -4.90
N LEU A 9 1.86 -11.23 -3.77
CA LEU A 9 2.18 -9.81 -3.64
C LEU A 9 3.27 -9.39 -4.62
N PHE A 10 4.36 -10.17 -4.72
CA PHE A 10 5.41 -9.89 -5.68
C PHE A 10 4.88 -9.95 -7.12
N HIS A 11 4.10 -10.97 -7.49
CA HIS A 11 3.56 -11.08 -8.84
C HIS A 11 2.61 -9.94 -9.22
N ILE A 12 1.73 -9.53 -8.30
CA ILE A 12 0.84 -8.38 -8.48
C ILE A 12 1.65 -7.13 -8.80
N PHE A 13 2.67 -6.83 -8.00
CA PHE A 13 3.39 -5.55 -8.08
C PHE A 13 4.60 -5.58 -9.03
N ASN A 14 5.03 -6.75 -9.49
CA ASN A 14 6.00 -6.88 -10.56
C ASN A 14 5.36 -6.72 -11.96
N ASP A 15 4.03 -6.78 -12.05
CA ASP A 15 3.33 -6.42 -13.29
C ASP A 15 3.12 -4.91 -13.38
N GLU A 16 3.73 -4.28 -14.40
CA GLU A 16 3.72 -2.83 -14.56
C GLU A 16 2.30 -2.23 -14.63
N VAL A 17 1.37 -2.90 -15.32
CA VAL A 17 -0.01 -2.41 -15.50
C VAL A 17 -0.74 -2.40 -14.17
N VAL A 18 -0.61 -3.49 -13.42
CA VAL A 18 -1.26 -3.70 -12.13
C VAL A 18 -0.67 -2.74 -11.09
N ALA A 19 0.65 -2.71 -10.97
CA ALA A 19 1.37 -1.83 -10.05
C ALA A 19 1.04 -0.36 -10.31
N LYS A 20 1.03 0.06 -11.58
CA LYS A 20 0.69 1.43 -11.94
C LYS A 20 -0.75 1.79 -11.58
N SER A 21 -1.72 0.93 -11.87
CA SER A 21 -3.13 1.17 -11.51
C SER A 21 -3.30 1.33 -10.00
N PHE A 22 -2.62 0.49 -9.21
CA PHE A 22 -2.61 0.59 -7.77
C PHE A 22 -2.01 1.92 -7.30
N ILE A 23 -0.79 2.23 -7.75
CA ILE A 23 -0.08 3.45 -7.38
C ILE A 23 -0.90 4.70 -7.77
N ASP A 24 -1.39 4.78 -9.00
CA ASP A 24 -2.21 5.91 -9.47
C ASP A 24 -3.47 6.12 -8.62
N THR A 25 -4.00 5.05 -7.99
CA THR A 25 -5.16 5.10 -7.11
C THR A 25 -4.84 5.67 -5.72
N TYR A 26 -3.73 5.29 -5.11
CA TYR A 26 -3.35 5.71 -3.75
C TYR A 26 -2.65 7.06 -3.71
N PHE A 27 -1.96 7.42 -4.79
CA PHE A 27 -1.16 8.63 -4.87
C PHE A 27 -1.89 9.80 -5.53
N ASP A 28 -3.22 9.86 -5.37
CA ASP A 28 -4.15 10.75 -6.06
C ASP A 28 -3.52 12.12 -6.43
N LEU A 29 -3.57 12.38 -7.73
CA LEU A 29 -2.77 13.26 -8.58
C LEU A 29 -2.95 14.77 -8.31
N ASN A 30 -2.95 15.20 -7.05
CA ASN A 30 -2.91 16.61 -6.66
C ASN A 30 -1.56 17.05 -6.07
N LYS A 31 -0.69 16.12 -5.63
CA LYS A 31 0.65 16.47 -5.10
C LYS A 31 1.81 16.14 -6.04
N ALA A 32 1.64 15.20 -6.98
CA ALA A 32 2.60 14.92 -8.03
C ALA A 32 1.86 14.70 -9.36
N LYS A 33 1.99 15.65 -10.29
CA LYS A 33 1.19 15.79 -11.51
C LYS A 33 1.52 14.77 -12.63
N ALA A 34 1.91 13.54 -12.33
CA ALA A 34 2.58 12.72 -13.34
C ALA A 34 2.22 11.23 -13.28
N MET A 35 1.84 10.70 -14.45
CA MET A 35 1.96 9.28 -14.77
C MET A 35 3.32 8.78 -14.29
N LEU A 36 3.30 7.79 -13.40
CA LEU A 36 4.48 7.11 -12.95
C LEU A 36 4.79 5.95 -13.93
N THR A 37 6.07 5.77 -14.22
CA THR A 37 6.61 4.55 -14.80
C THR A 37 7.19 3.72 -13.67
N ILE A 38 6.83 2.45 -13.59
CA ILE A 38 7.44 1.52 -12.63
C ILE A 38 8.75 1.04 -13.24
N ASP A 39 9.87 1.40 -12.59
CA ASP A 39 11.21 1.11 -13.10
C ASP A 39 11.71 -0.25 -12.61
N GLU A 40 11.34 -0.64 -11.38
CA GLU A 40 11.84 -1.83 -10.71
C GLU A 40 10.87 -2.29 -9.61
N CYS A 41 10.76 -3.61 -9.41
CA CYS A 41 10.08 -4.24 -8.28
C CYS A 41 11.05 -5.20 -7.56
N LEU A 42 11.18 -5.06 -6.25
CA LEU A 42 12.03 -5.90 -5.40
C LEU A 42 11.19 -6.59 -4.33
N ASP A 43 11.36 -7.90 -4.17
CA ASP A 43 10.83 -8.63 -3.01
C ASP A 43 11.68 -8.33 -1.78
N LEU A 44 11.05 -7.80 -0.74
CA LEU A 44 11.67 -7.47 0.55
C LEU A 44 11.16 -8.36 1.69
N SER A 45 10.42 -9.42 1.36
CA SER A 45 9.70 -10.20 2.37
C SER A 45 10.63 -10.90 3.36
N GLU A 46 11.81 -11.34 2.92
CA GLU A 46 12.83 -11.92 3.81
C GLU A 46 13.43 -10.88 4.75
N SER A 47 13.67 -9.66 4.27
CA SER A 47 14.24 -8.57 5.06
C SER A 47 13.31 -8.12 6.20
N TYR A 48 12.00 -8.14 5.95
CA TYR A 48 11.00 -7.68 6.92
C TYR A 48 10.28 -8.82 7.67
N GLY A 49 10.42 -10.06 7.23
CA GLY A 49 9.68 -11.19 7.78
C GLY A 49 8.17 -11.16 7.51
N VAL A 50 7.71 -10.28 6.60
CA VAL A 50 6.30 -10.14 6.19
C VAL A 50 6.24 -9.91 4.67
N PRO A 51 5.16 -10.32 3.97
CA PRO A 51 5.01 -10.03 2.54
C PRO A 51 5.24 -8.56 2.24
N SER A 52 6.33 -8.25 1.53
CA SER A 52 6.79 -6.89 1.30
C SER A 52 7.40 -6.74 -0.09
N VAL A 53 7.08 -5.65 -0.78
CA VAL A 53 7.72 -5.27 -2.04
C VAL A 53 8.17 -3.82 -2.01
N ALA A 54 9.20 -3.50 -2.79
CA ALA A 54 9.58 -2.13 -3.09
C ALA A 54 9.48 -1.86 -4.58
N LEU A 55 8.82 -0.75 -4.91
CA LEU A 55 8.65 -0.23 -6.25
C LEU A 55 9.47 1.04 -6.39
N SER A 56 10.32 1.09 -7.41
CA SER A 56 10.91 2.33 -7.89
C SER A 56 9.99 2.90 -8.97
N ALA A 57 9.59 4.16 -8.82
CA ALA A 57 8.68 4.82 -9.76
C ALA A 57 9.24 6.17 -10.19
N THR A 58 9.26 6.43 -11.49
CA THR A 58 9.72 7.71 -12.05
C THR A 58 8.57 8.48 -12.65
N ASN A 59 8.48 9.77 -12.33
CA ASN A 59 7.46 10.65 -12.87
C ASN A 59 7.91 11.29 -14.19
N LYS A 60 7.00 11.93 -14.93
CA LYS A 60 7.30 12.61 -16.21
C LYS A 60 8.42 13.67 -16.13
N GLN A 61 8.65 14.25 -14.96
CA GLN A 61 9.70 15.23 -14.70
C GLN A 61 11.02 14.59 -14.25
N LYS A 62 11.13 13.24 -14.33
CA LYS A 62 12.28 12.42 -13.91
C LYS A 62 12.55 12.44 -12.40
N TYR A 63 11.57 12.84 -11.58
CA TYR A 63 11.66 12.62 -10.14
C TYR A 63 11.35 11.16 -9.83
N LYS A 64 12.24 10.54 -9.05
CA LYS A 64 12.13 9.16 -8.61
C LYS A 64 11.46 9.09 -7.24
N TYR A 65 10.63 8.08 -7.07
CA TYR A 65 9.88 7.75 -5.87
C TYR A 65 10.18 6.30 -5.52
N LYS A 66 10.18 5.99 -4.24
CA LYS A 66 10.24 4.62 -3.75
C LYS A 66 8.99 4.33 -2.93
N VAL A 67 8.23 3.34 -3.36
CA VAL A 67 7.01 2.90 -2.70
C VAL A 67 7.23 1.51 -2.14
N TYR A 68 7.08 1.37 -0.83
CA TYR A 68 7.15 0.10 -0.13
C TYR A 68 5.74 -0.33 0.21
N ILE A 69 5.40 -1.57 -0.07
CA ILE A 69 4.08 -2.11 0.22
C ILE A 69 4.29 -3.32 1.13
N HIS A 70 3.62 -3.31 2.28
CA HIS A 70 3.73 -4.35 3.31
C HIS A 70 2.34 -4.90 3.63
N ILE A 71 2.19 -6.22 3.72
CA ILE A 71 0.98 -6.89 4.23
C ILE A 71 1.26 -7.43 5.63
N ILE A 72 0.52 -6.96 6.62
CA ILE A 72 0.71 -7.32 8.03
C ILE A 72 -0.53 -8.02 8.58
N GLU A 73 -0.40 -9.31 8.87
CA GLU A 73 -1.38 -10.11 9.59
C GLU A 73 -1.12 -10.05 11.10
N LYS A 74 -2.13 -10.36 11.90
CA LYS A 74 -2.03 -10.40 13.37
C LYS A 74 -0.92 -11.34 13.85
N GLU A 75 -0.69 -12.44 13.13
CA GLU A 75 0.32 -13.44 13.48
C GLU A 75 1.75 -12.88 13.40
N HIS A 76 2.04 -11.99 12.45
CA HIS A 76 3.34 -11.32 12.31
C HIS A 76 3.66 -10.41 13.51
N LEU A 77 2.64 -10.00 14.26
CA LEU A 77 2.76 -9.12 15.42
C LEU A 77 2.91 -9.86 16.74
N SER A 78 2.64 -11.16 16.76
CA SER A 78 2.73 -11.98 17.96
C SER A 78 4.16 -12.14 18.49
N SER A 79 5.17 -11.86 17.65
CA SER A 79 6.58 -12.05 17.97
C SER A 79 7.34 -10.75 18.33
N ASP A 80 7.10 -9.62 17.65
CA ASP A 80 7.69 -8.31 18.01
C ASP A 80 7.12 -7.16 17.15
N TYR A 81 5.91 -6.72 17.48
CA TYR A 81 5.24 -5.62 16.77
C TYR A 81 6.02 -4.28 16.82
N HIS A 82 6.61 -3.93 17.97
CA HIS A 82 7.40 -2.70 18.09
C HIS A 82 8.71 -2.79 17.32
N GLY A 83 9.34 -3.96 17.24
CA GLY A 83 10.51 -4.21 16.43
C GLY A 83 10.25 -4.10 14.93
N LEU A 84 9.14 -4.66 14.44
CA LEU A 84 8.75 -4.54 13.02
C LEU A 84 8.49 -3.07 12.64
N TRP A 85 7.73 -2.36 13.46
CA TRP A 85 7.41 -0.94 13.21
C TRP A 85 8.65 -0.06 13.36
N GLY A 86 9.45 -0.31 14.39
CA GLY A 86 10.75 0.33 14.57
C GLY A 86 11.64 0.11 13.35
N SER A 87 11.66 -1.09 12.78
CA SER A 87 12.44 -1.43 11.58
C SER A 87 11.92 -0.70 10.34
N ILE A 88 10.61 -0.71 10.08
CA ILE A 88 10.01 0.02 8.96
C ILE A 88 10.37 1.51 9.07
N MET A 89 10.13 2.15 10.23
CA MET A 89 10.45 3.57 10.44
C MET A 89 11.95 3.88 10.35
N LEU A 90 12.79 3.08 11.02
CA LEU A 90 14.25 3.26 10.99
C LEU A 90 14.80 3.10 9.59
N GLU A 91 14.25 2.18 8.81
CA GLU A 91 14.67 1.98 7.44
C GLU A 91 14.19 3.10 6.52
N SER A 92 12.95 3.57 6.68
CA SER A 92 12.47 4.78 6.00
C SER A 92 13.41 5.95 6.27
N MET A 93 13.79 6.16 7.54
CA MET A 93 14.70 7.20 7.96
C MET A 93 16.12 6.98 7.45
N ASN A 94 16.67 5.76 7.51
CA ASN A 94 18.01 5.43 7.01
C ASN A 94 18.12 5.65 5.50
N ARG A 95 17.09 5.27 4.73
CA ARG A 95 17.01 5.55 3.30
C ARG A 95 16.92 7.06 3.05
N ALA A 96 16.29 7.80 3.95
CA ALA A 96 16.30 9.26 4.01
C ALA A 96 17.54 9.88 4.69
N LYS A 97 18.62 9.15 5.05
CA LYS A 97 19.82 9.79 5.64
C LYS A 97 20.77 10.40 4.60
N LYS A 98 20.62 10.08 3.31
CA LYS A 98 21.40 10.68 2.22
C LYS A 98 20.72 11.97 1.77
N TYR A 99 20.98 13.08 2.46
CA TYR A 99 20.37 14.41 2.28
C TYR A 99 20.56 15.09 0.90
N ASN A 100 21.01 14.37 -0.14
CA ASN A 100 21.19 14.89 -1.50
C ASN A 100 21.32 13.74 -2.53
N PRO A 101 20.56 13.69 -3.64
CA PRO A 101 19.24 14.24 -3.93
C PRO A 101 18.16 13.20 -3.58
N MET A 102 17.20 13.53 -2.71
CA MET A 102 16.31 12.52 -2.12
C MET A 102 15.11 12.17 -3.00
N GLU A 103 14.90 10.88 -3.17
CA GLU A 103 13.69 10.28 -3.72
C GLU A 103 12.65 10.18 -2.59
N PRO A 104 11.45 10.75 -2.74
CA PRO A 104 10.34 10.50 -1.82
C PRO A 104 10.15 9.01 -1.52
N VAL A 105 10.12 8.66 -0.23
CA VAL A 105 9.83 7.31 0.25
C VAL A 105 8.42 7.26 0.81
N VAL A 106 7.63 6.33 0.33
CA VAL A 106 6.28 6.08 0.85
C VAL A 106 6.16 4.62 1.27
N HIS A 107 5.78 4.39 2.52
CA HIS A 107 5.41 3.07 3.00
C HIS A 107 3.89 2.98 3.04
N LEU A 108 3.36 2.00 2.34
CA LEU A 108 1.97 1.60 2.41
C LEU A 108 1.89 0.31 3.21
N VAL A 109 1.24 0.38 4.36
CA VAL A 109 1.08 -0.76 5.25
C VAL A 109 -0.38 -1.18 5.26
N ILE A 110 -0.66 -2.37 4.74
CA ILE A 110 -1.99 -2.97 4.71
C ILE A 110 -2.05 -3.96 5.87
N ALA A 111 -2.78 -3.59 6.92
CA ALA A 111 -2.92 -4.36 8.14
C ALA A 111 -4.26 -5.09 8.16
N ASN A 112 -4.25 -6.42 8.29
CA ASN A 112 -5.45 -7.22 8.54
C ASN A 112 -5.72 -7.38 10.05
N HIS A 113 -5.57 -6.31 10.80
CA HIS A 113 -5.86 -6.21 12.22
C HIS A 113 -6.05 -4.74 12.58
N GLU A 114 -6.67 -4.46 13.72
CA GLU A 114 -6.76 -3.10 14.25
C GLU A 114 -5.47 -2.74 14.98
N TRP A 115 -4.89 -1.63 14.54
CA TRP A 115 -3.64 -1.06 15.00
C TRP A 115 -3.90 0.17 15.86
N ILE A 116 -4.76 1.08 15.40
CA ILE A 116 -4.98 2.38 16.03
C ILE A 116 -6.33 2.33 16.75
N ASP A 117 -6.36 2.62 18.06
CA ASP A 117 -7.58 2.67 18.88
C ASP A 117 -8.42 3.95 18.62
N GLN A 118 -8.55 4.32 17.35
CA GLN A 118 -9.37 5.42 16.86
C GLN A 118 -10.18 4.93 15.66
N ARG A 119 -11.43 5.39 15.53
CA ARG A 119 -12.30 5.11 14.38
C ARG A 119 -11.89 5.93 13.15
N ILE A 120 -10.65 5.75 12.71
CA ILE A 120 -10.06 6.32 11.51
C ILE A 120 -9.62 5.14 10.63
N PHE A 121 -9.98 5.20 9.35
CA PHE A 121 -9.87 4.07 8.40
C PHE A 121 -8.57 4.07 7.59
N ASP A 122 -7.96 5.23 7.44
CA ASP A 122 -6.69 5.46 6.75
C ASP A 122 -5.93 6.52 7.55
N THR A 123 -4.74 6.18 8.02
CA THR A 123 -3.89 7.10 8.80
C THR A 123 -2.58 7.32 8.07
N SER A 124 -2.24 8.59 7.85
CA SER A 124 -0.97 9.02 7.26
C SER A 124 -0.11 9.75 8.28
N PHE A 125 1.11 9.28 8.50
CA PHE A 125 2.10 9.89 9.38
C PHE A 125 3.15 10.65 8.57
N LYS A 126 3.47 11.88 9.00
CA LYS A 126 4.43 12.79 8.33
C LYS A 126 5.43 13.34 9.33
N ILE A 127 6.68 13.49 8.90
CA ILE A 127 7.76 14.05 9.71
C ILE A 127 7.82 15.57 9.49
N GLU A 128 7.70 16.35 10.57
CA GLU A 128 7.75 17.81 10.56
C GLU A 128 8.99 18.33 11.31
N ASN A 129 9.56 19.46 10.87
CA ASN A 129 10.59 20.14 11.63
C ASN A 129 9.94 21.00 12.74
N PRO A 130 10.11 20.66 14.03
CA PRO A 130 9.39 21.30 15.14
C PRO A 130 9.76 22.77 15.34
N ASN A 131 10.91 23.22 14.86
CA ASN A 131 11.38 24.60 15.03
C ASN A 131 10.87 25.54 13.94
N THR A 132 10.40 25.01 12.82
CA THR A 132 10.00 25.82 11.66
C THR A 132 8.53 25.63 11.30
N SER A 133 7.88 24.63 11.90
CA SER A 133 6.60 24.08 11.46
C SER A 133 6.52 23.83 9.94
N ARG A 134 7.71 23.69 9.32
CA ARG A 134 7.85 23.30 7.93
C ARG A 134 8.00 21.81 7.96
N TYR A 135 7.15 21.12 7.21
CA TYR A 135 7.40 19.75 6.84
C TYR A 135 8.82 19.69 6.23
N LEU A 136 9.73 18.90 6.85
CA LEU A 136 10.96 18.48 6.16
C LEU A 136 10.52 17.99 4.78
N PRO A 137 11.18 18.41 3.67
CA PRO A 137 10.59 18.52 2.35
C PRO A 137 9.39 17.60 2.25
N ALA A 138 8.19 18.17 2.43
CA ALA A 138 6.95 17.40 2.43
C ALA A 138 7.11 16.37 1.33
N ASN A 139 6.94 15.08 1.64
CA ASN A 139 7.21 13.93 0.76
C ASN A 139 8.57 13.21 0.94
N LEU A 140 9.39 13.44 1.97
CA LEU A 140 10.60 12.60 2.17
C LEU A 140 10.30 11.19 2.66
N VAL A 141 9.48 11.08 3.69
CA VAL A 141 8.99 9.83 4.25
C VAL A 141 7.52 10.04 4.59
N GLU A 142 6.65 9.24 3.98
CA GLU A 142 5.24 9.12 4.33
C GLU A 142 4.94 7.67 4.69
N VAL A 143 4.25 7.43 5.80
CA VAL A 143 3.72 6.09 6.11
C VAL A 143 2.21 6.16 6.16
N GLN A 144 1.58 5.40 5.27
CA GLN A 144 0.14 5.23 5.18
C GLN A 144 -0.22 3.85 5.74
N VAL A 145 -1.22 3.82 6.62
CA VAL A 145 -1.70 2.59 7.25
C VAL A 145 -3.16 2.40 6.90
N ILE A 146 -3.45 1.27 6.27
CA ILE A 146 -4.79 0.82 5.91
C ILE A 146 -5.14 -0.34 6.85
N GLU A 147 -6.18 -0.17 7.65
CA GLU A 147 -6.66 -1.22 8.57
C GLU A 147 -7.88 -1.90 7.96
N LEU A 148 -7.67 -3.09 7.38
CA LEU A 148 -8.71 -3.84 6.67
C LEU A 148 -9.95 -4.13 7.54
N PRO A 149 -9.85 -4.48 8.85
CA PRO A 149 -11.05 -4.65 9.69
C PRO A 149 -11.94 -3.41 9.70
N LYS A 150 -11.35 -2.21 9.85
CA LYS A 150 -12.12 -0.96 9.85
C LYS A 150 -12.72 -0.67 8.47
N MET A 151 -12.02 -1.04 7.40
CA MET A 151 -12.54 -0.95 6.05
C MET A 151 -13.73 -1.89 5.82
N ARG A 152 -13.71 -3.11 6.40
CA ARG A 152 -14.85 -4.03 6.38
C ARG A 152 -16.06 -3.43 7.10
N GLU A 153 -15.89 -2.91 8.31
CA GLU A 153 -16.98 -2.21 9.04
C GLU A 153 -17.58 -1.07 8.21
N LYS A 154 -16.73 -0.32 7.51
CA LYS A 154 -17.16 0.75 6.61
C LYS A 154 -17.91 0.22 5.39
N PHE A 155 -17.50 -0.91 4.83
CA PHE A 155 -18.17 -1.52 3.69
C PHE A 155 -19.54 -2.10 4.05
N ASP A 156 -19.70 -2.65 5.26
CA ASP A 156 -20.97 -3.19 5.75
C ASP A 156 -22.09 -2.14 5.78
N ILE A 157 -21.73 -0.87 6.02
CA ILE A 157 -22.69 0.25 6.06
C ILE A 157 -22.78 1.02 4.74
N MET A 158 -21.95 0.69 3.75
CA MET A 158 -21.92 1.36 2.45
C MET A 158 -22.75 0.59 1.41
N ARG A 159 -23.31 1.32 0.44
CA ARG A 159 -23.94 0.67 -0.72
C ARG A 159 -22.86 -0.02 -1.56
N PRO A 160 -23.05 -1.28 -2.00
CA PRO A 160 -22.09 -1.99 -2.86
C PRO A 160 -21.71 -1.20 -4.11
N SER A 161 -22.69 -0.50 -4.71
CA SER A 161 -22.47 0.37 -5.86
C SER A 161 -21.46 1.50 -5.61
N THR A 162 -21.32 1.96 -4.37
CA THR A 162 -20.35 3.00 -4.00
C THR A 162 -18.95 2.40 -3.93
N ILE A 163 -18.82 1.22 -3.32
CA ILE A 163 -17.56 0.47 -3.21
C ILE A 163 -17.00 0.21 -4.61
N VAL A 164 -17.82 -0.33 -5.51
CA VAL A 164 -17.42 -0.73 -6.87
C VAL A 164 -17.09 0.48 -7.75
N LYS A 165 -17.69 1.64 -7.51
CA LYS A 165 -17.40 2.87 -8.27
C LYS A 165 -16.10 3.55 -7.85
N THR A 166 -15.63 3.35 -6.62
CA THR A 166 -14.44 4.00 -6.08
C THR A 166 -13.19 3.14 -6.30
N PRO A 167 -12.20 3.58 -7.13
CA PRO A 167 -11.01 2.78 -7.44
C PRO A 167 -10.24 2.27 -6.21
N MET A 168 -10.04 3.15 -5.22
CA MET A 168 -9.34 2.80 -3.98
C MET A 168 -10.08 1.70 -3.19
N TYR A 169 -11.40 1.77 -3.11
CA TYR A 169 -12.20 0.76 -2.41
C TYR A 169 -12.18 -0.58 -3.14
N ARG A 170 -12.09 -0.58 -4.47
CA ARG A 170 -11.89 -1.81 -5.25
C ARG A 170 -10.57 -2.51 -4.87
N TRP A 171 -9.49 -1.75 -4.74
CA TRP A 171 -8.20 -2.31 -4.29
C TRP A 171 -8.26 -2.86 -2.87
N TYR A 172 -8.94 -2.18 -1.94
CA TYR A 172 -9.14 -2.71 -0.59
C TYR A 172 -9.93 -4.02 -0.58
N VAL A 173 -11.03 -4.10 -1.33
CA VAL A 173 -11.81 -5.34 -1.50
C VAL A 173 -10.96 -6.48 -2.06
N PHE A 174 -10.12 -6.18 -3.05
CA PHE A 174 -9.27 -7.18 -3.68
C PHE A 174 -8.18 -7.70 -2.75
N LEU A 175 -7.54 -6.81 -1.99
CA LEU A 175 -6.44 -7.15 -1.09
C LEU A 175 -6.91 -7.77 0.23
N ASP A 176 -8.17 -7.55 0.60
CA ASP A 176 -8.76 -8.13 1.79
C ASP A 176 -9.06 -9.61 1.62
N ASN A 177 -8.41 -10.45 2.42
CA ASN A 177 -8.61 -11.90 2.42
C ASN A 177 -9.98 -12.32 2.97
N GLU A 178 -10.69 -11.43 3.66
CA GLU A 178 -11.97 -11.71 4.32
C GLU A 178 -13.19 -11.18 3.56
N THR A 179 -13.00 -10.40 2.49
CA THR A 179 -14.13 -9.89 1.69
C THR A 179 -14.92 -11.02 1.03
N GLU A 180 -16.26 -10.90 1.10
CA GLU A 180 -17.22 -11.85 0.54
C GLU A 180 -17.06 -12.05 -0.98
N LYS A 181 -17.22 -13.29 -1.44
CA LYS A 181 -17.04 -13.66 -2.86
C LYS A 181 -17.89 -12.85 -3.85
N PRO A 182 -19.17 -12.52 -3.59
CA PRO A 182 -19.98 -11.76 -4.56
C PRO A 182 -19.41 -10.37 -4.82
N LEU A 183 -19.04 -9.63 -3.77
CA LEU A 183 -18.44 -8.30 -3.88
C LEU A 183 -17.06 -8.36 -4.54
N LEU A 184 -16.24 -9.36 -4.19
CA LEU A 184 -14.94 -9.56 -4.83
C LEU A 184 -15.08 -9.85 -6.33
N ARG A 185 -16.04 -10.69 -6.73
CA ARG A 185 -16.33 -10.97 -8.15
C ARG A 185 -16.77 -9.72 -8.89
N GLU A 186 -17.64 -8.90 -8.29
CA GLU A 186 -18.08 -7.66 -8.89
C GLU A 186 -16.91 -6.69 -9.10
N VAL A 187 -16.03 -6.57 -8.11
CA VAL A 187 -14.82 -5.73 -8.19
C VAL A 187 -13.85 -6.23 -9.26
N VAL A 188 -13.56 -7.53 -9.28
CA VAL A 188 -12.67 -8.15 -10.29
C VAL A 188 -13.21 -7.96 -11.70
N ASN A 189 -14.51 -8.09 -11.91
CA ASN A 189 -15.13 -7.91 -13.22
C ASN A 189 -15.23 -6.44 -13.66
N LYS A 190 -15.01 -5.48 -12.75
CA LYS A 190 -15.18 -4.04 -13.02
C LYS A 190 -13.89 -3.33 -13.41
N ASP A 191 -12.75 -3.87 -13.02
CA ASP A 191 -11.46 -3.19 -13.09
C ASP A 191 -10.42 -4.12 -13.72
N ASP A 192 -9.98 -3.79 -14.93
CA ASP A 192 -9.07 -4.62 -15.73
C ASP A 192 -7.74 -4.88 -15.02
N ALA A 193 -7.25 -3.93 -14.23
CA ALA A 193 -6.01 -4.09 -13.48
C ALA A 193 -6.19 -5.09 -12.33
N ILE A 194 -7.34 -5.05 -11.66
CA ILE A 194 -7.68 -5.99 -10.59
C ILE A 194 -7.99 -7.37 -11.18
N PHE A 195 -8.63 -7.44 -12.34
CA PHE A 195 -8.80 -8.68 -13.09
C PHE A 195 -7.46 -9.34 -13.39
N LYS A 196 -6.51 -8.57 -13.93
CA LYS A 196 -5.16 -9.05 -14.20
C LYS A 196 -4.42 -9.46 -12.92
N ALA A 197 -4.57 -8.70 -11.83
CA ALA A 197 -4.01 -9.04 -10.52
C ALA A 197 -4.55 -10.39 -10.02
N ASN A 198 -5.86 -10.63 -10.19
CA ASN A 198 -6.51 -11.89 -9.84
C ASN A 198 -5.94 -13.06 -10.64
N ASP A 199 -5.74 -12.90 -11.95
CA ASP A 199 -5.15 -13.92 -12.83
C ASP A 199 -3.70 -14.25 -12.45
N LEU A 200 -2.90 -13.22 -12.12
CA LEU A 200 -1.51 -13.38 -11.65
C LEU A 200 -1.44 -14.21 -10.36
N CYS A 201 -2.49 -14.16 -9.56
CA CYS A 201 -2.60 -14.95 -8.34
C CYS A 201 -3.27 -16.32 -8.52
N LYS A 202 -3.42 -16.78 -9.77
CA LYS A 202 -4.09 -18.04 -10.15
C LYS A 202 -5.58 -18.08 -9.81
N GLY A 203 -6.26 -16.93 -9.85
CA GLY A 203 -7.70 -16.83 -9.73
C GLY A 203 -8.21 -17.09 -8.32
N PHE A 204 -8.31 -16.03 -7.51
CA PHE A 204 -8.86 -16.09 -6.16
C PHE A 204 -10.38 -16.38 -6.10
N LEU A 205 -11.02 -16.66 -7.24
CA LEU A 205 -12.47 -16.63 -7.46
C LEU A 205 -13.08 -17.94 -7.95
#